data_AF-A0A5T9EK78-F1
#
_entry.id   AF-A0A5T9EK78-F1
#
_cell.length_a   1.000
_cell.length_b   1.000
_cell.length_c   1.000
_cell.angle_alpha   90.00
_cell.angle_beta   90.00
_cell.angle_gamma   90.00
#
_symmetry.space_group_name_H-M   'P 1'
#
loop_
_entity.id
_entity.type
_entity.pdbx_description
1 polymer ?
#
loop_
_entity_poly.entity_id
_entity_poly.type
_entity_poly.pdbx_seq_one_letter_code
_entity_poly.pdbx_strand_id
1 'polypeptide(L)' 'MIFLDGFASHGNNRNLQQHIRDDSCASGSRDSTILRLSQILMSLII' A
#
# COMPACT_ATOMS: atom_id res chain seq x y z
N MET A 1 -12.08 -8.37 -7.55
CA MET A 1 -13.37 -8.12 -6.87
C MET A 1 -13.03 -7.82 -5.40
N ILE A 2 -12.93 -6.55 -4.98
CA ILE A 2 -12.33 -6.22 -3.65
C ILE A 2 -13.12 -6.83 -2.48
N PHE A 3 -14.46 -6.90 -2.58
CA PHE A 3 -15.29 -7.50 -1.52
C PHE A 3 -15.14 -9.03 -1.38
N LEU A 4 -14.64 -9.71 -2.41
CA LEU A 4 -14.40 -11.17 -2.39
C LEU A 4 -12.92 -11.49 -2.14
N ASP A 5 -12.03 -10.74 -2.79
CA ASP A 5 -10.59 -11.05 -2.89
C ASP A 5 -9.73 -10.20 -1.94
N GLY A 6 -10.29 -9.12 -1.37
CA GLY A 6 -9.54 -8.16 -0.56
C GLY A 6 -8.52 -7.35 -1.36
N PHE A 7 -7.47 -6.91 -0.66
CA PHE A 7 -6.32 -6.20 -1.24
C PHE A 7 -5.07 -7.07 -1.14
N ALA A 8 -4.30 -7.14 -2.22
CA ALA A 8 -3.02 -7.81 -2.27
C ALA A 8 -1.91 -6.79 -2.53
N SER A 9 -0.76 -6.99 -1.88
CA SER A 9 0.46 -6.24 -2.16
C SER A 9 1.03 -6.61 -3.52
N HIS A 10 1.99 -5.82 -4.01
CA HIS A 10 2.57 -6.04 -5.34
C HIS A 10 3.59 -7.18 -5.39
N GLY A 11 4.35 -7.40 -4.32
CA GLY A 11 5.38 -8.43 -4.28
C GLY A 11 5.85 -8.72 -2.85
N ASN A 12 7.13 -9.05 -2.70
CA ASN A 12 7.73 -9.46 -1.42
C ASN A 12 8.79 -8.48 -0.88
N ASN A 13 8.99 -7.32 -1.52
CA ASN A 13 9.99 -6.33 -1.12
C ASN A 13 9.58 -5.64 0.18
N ARG A 14 10.40 -5.83 1.23
CA ARG A 14 10.20 -5.34 2.61
C ARG A 14 10.91 -4.02 2.89
N ASN A 15 11.51 -3.38 1.90
CA ASN A 15 12.19 -2.11 2.08
C ASN A 15 11.17 -0.99 2.34
N LEU A 16 10.96 -0.69 3.63
CA LEU A 16 10.00 0.31 4.07
C LEU A 16 10.34 1.72 3.54
N GLN A 17 11.63 2.06 3.42
CA GLN A 17 12.03 3.36 2.90
C GLN A 17 11.63 3.54 1.43
N GLN A 18 11.84 2.50 0.61
CA GLN A 18 11.37 2.50 -0.78
C GLN A 18 9.84 2.51 -0.89
N HIS A 19 9.12 1.86 0.03
CA HIS A 19 7.66 1.92 0.06
C HIS A 19 7.13 3.32 0.44
N ILE A 20 7.74 3.98 1.44
CA ILE A 20 7.33 5.33 1.87
C ILE A 20 7.59 6.36 0.75
N ARG A 21 8.68 6.19 0.00
CA ARG A 21 9.04 7.04 -1.15
C ARG A 21 8.27 6.71 -2.44
N ASP A 22 7.40 5.70 -2.41
CA ASP A 22 6.63 5.19 -3.55
C ASP A 22 7.46 4.54 -4.68
N ASP A 23 8.76 4.32 -4.46
CA ASP A 23 9.70 3.69 -5.41
C ASP A 23 9.41 2.19 -5.67
N SER A 24 8.79 1.49 -4.70
CA SER A 24 8.43 0.06 -4.84
C SER A 24 6.93 -0.18 -5.08
N CYS A 25 6.15 0.91 -5.16
CA CYS A 25 4.71 0.89 -5.33
C CYS A 25 4.35 0.96 -6.83
N ALA A 26 3.12 1.41 -7.14
CA ALA A 26 2.62 1.54 -8.51
C ALA A 26 3.50 2.42 -9.43
N SER A 27 4.17 3.44 -8.87
CA SER A 27 5.00 4.39 -9.62
C SER A 27 6.43 3.91 -9.90
N GLY A 28 6.83 2.74 -9.39
CA GLY A 28 8.20 2.25 -9.51
C GLY A 28 8.27 0.75 -9.79
N SER A 29 9.05 -0.02 -9.02
CA SER A 29 9.34 -1.44 -9.30
C SER A 29 8.15 -2.39 -9.12
N ARG A 30 7.06 -1.95 -8.46
CA ARG A 30 5.85 -2.75 -8.23
C ARG A 30 6.14 -4.10 -7.61
N ASP A 31 6.97 -4.10 -6.57
CA ASP A 31 7.39 -5.30 -5.84
C ASP A 31 7.19 -5.17 -4.33
N SER A 32 6.65 -4.04 -3.85
CA SER A 32 6.39 -3.81 -2.42
C SER A 32 5.47 -4.87 -1.82
N THR A 33 5.84 -5.38 -0.63
CA THR A 33 4.99 -6.26 0.17
C THR A 33 3.99 -5.51 1.06
N ILE A 34 4.08 -4.18 1.12
CA ILE A 34 3.36 -3.36 2.10
C ILE A 34 2.13 -2.75 1.43
N LEU A 35 1.00 -2.76 2.13
CA LEU A 35 -0.23 -2.06 1.75
C LEU A 35 -0.32 -0.75 2.55
N ARG A 36 -0.47 0.38 1.84
CA ARG A 36 -0.67 1.70 2.47
C ARG A 36 -2.17 1.97 2.65
N LEU A 37 -2.57 2.31 3.88
CA LEU A 37 -3.93 2.72 4.21
C LEU A 37 -3.90 4.13 4.80
N SER A 38 -4.77 5.03 4.33
CA SER A 38 -4.90 6.37 4.88
C SER A 38 -6.13 6.47 5.78
N GLN A 39 -5.96 7.04 6.98
CA GLN A 39 -7.04 7.18 7.97
C GLN A 39 -7.72 8.56 7.93
N ILE A 40 -7.45 9.36 6.90
CA ILE A 40 -7.91 10.77 6.83
C ILE A 40 -9.44 10.89 6.96
N LEU A 41 -10.20 9.87 6.55
CA LEU A 41 -11.66 9.86 6.69
C LEU A 41 -12.14 9.52 8.11
N MET A 42 -11.38 8.76 8.90
CA MET A 42 -11.76 8.37 10.27
C MET A 42 -11.74 9.58 11.23
N SER A 43 -10.82 10.53 11.00
CA SER A 43 -10.68 11.73 11.84
C SER A 43 -11.70 12.84 11.55
N LEU A 44 -12.44 12.78 10.44
CA LEU A 44 -13.47 13.78 10.10
C LEU A 44 -14.84 13.48 10.74
N ILE A 45 -15.01 12.30 11.32
CA ILE A 45 -16.29 11.78 11.83
C ILE A 45 -16.34 11.78 13.38
N ILE A 46 -15.27 12.22 14.05
CA ILE A 46 -15.17 12.41 15.51
C ILE A 46 -15.13 13.91 15.79
#